data_AF-A0A352LZ50-F1
#
_entry.id   AF-A0A352LZ50-F1
#
_cell.length_a   1.000
_cell.length_b   1.000
_cell.length_c   1.000
_cell.angle_alpha   90.00
_cell.angle_beta   90.00
_cell.angle_gamma   90.00
#
_symmetry.space_group_name_H-M   'P 1'
#
loop_
_entity.id
_entity.type
_entity.pdbx_description
1 polymer ?
#
loop_
_entity_poly.entity_id
_entity_poly.type
_entity_poly.pdbx_seq_one_letter_code
_entity_poly.pdbx_strand_id
1 'polypeptide(L)'
;MKETLNNSSKAGSRIMNFISNIFYAAAASTIICALFLASLLAYAVKINAGLPEISEIKNMSARGGIALAYSEMPEFLSKILVCAFDPAYFSHKGVTADNVKSGVLKIYKGIDIEFCDKTITQNLAVVALNSKNAAVTGKTLPARAAAYLKESLLAYKIESKIRSKDKILEIFLNNAPFGDGINGLLQASVVYFNKKPADLSEAECLTLAAILKSRPNLSGDAGVKELEKEREKIISTIVERGLIDSEKAAGYKFSDFELNSYQSRINKLIEENCILIRL
;
A
#
# COMPACT_ATOMS: atom_id res chain seq x y z
N MET A 1 14.34 -69.38 -34.28
CA MET A 1 13.02 -69.36 -33.60
C MET A 1 13.13 -69.03 -32.10
N LYS A 2 13.99 -69.67 -31.30
CA LYS A 2 14.17 -69.31 -29.87
C LYS A 2 14.73 -67.89 -29.65
N GLU A 3 15.65 -67.45 -30.50
CA GLU A 3 16.30 -66.14 -30.40
C GLU A 3 15.36 -64.98 -30.74
N THR A 4 14.50 -65.15 -31.75
CA THR A 4 13.47 -64.18 -32.14
C THR A 4 12.38 -64.04 -31.07
N LEU A 5 11.97 -65.14 -30.43
CA LEU A 5 11.05 -65.12 -29.28
C LEU A 5 11.66 -64.42 -28.05
N ASN A 6 12.95 -64.63 -27.78
CA ASN A 6 13.66 -64.00 -26.67
C ASN A 6 13.80 -62.47 -26.88
N ASN A 7 14.09 -62.04 -28.11
CA ASN A 7 14.17 -60.61 -28.44
C ASN A 7 12.79 -59.91 -28.39
N SER A 8 11.71 -60.59 -28.80
CA SER A 8 10.34 -60.08 -28.67
C SER A 8 9.92 -59.91 -27.20
N SER A 9 10.24 -60.88 -26.35
CA SER A 9 10.01 -60.81 -24.89
C SER A 9 10.79 -59.66 -24.22
N LYS A 10 12.07 -59.48 -24.57
CA LYS A 10 12.87 -58.35 -24.08
C LYS A 10 12.34 -57.00 -24.54
N ALA A 11 11.83 -56.90 -25.77
CA ALA A 11 11.21 -55.68 -26.28
C ALA A 11 9.90 -55.35 -25.53
N GLY A 12 9.04 -56.34 -25.28
CA GLY A 12 7.81 -56.17 -24.50
C GLY A 12 8.08 -55.75 -23.05
N SER A 13 9.08 -56.35 -22.40
CA SER A 13 9.52 -55.96 -21.05
C SER A 13 10.04 -54.51 -21.00
N ARG A 14 10.82 -54.09 -22.00
CA ARG A 14 11.30 -52.69 -22.11
C ARG A 14 10.15 -51.69 -22.26
N ILE A 15 9.15 -52.02 -23.08
CA ILE A 15 7.97 -51.17 -23.27
C ILE A 15 7.14 -51.09 -21.98
N MET A 16 6.90 -52.21 -21.30
CA MET A 16 6.20 -52.22 -20.00
C MET A 16 6.95 -51.40 -18.94
N ASN A 17 8.27 -51.52 -18.85
CA ASN A 17 9.07 -50.72 -17.93
C ASN A 17 9.00 -49.22 -18.27
N PHE A 18 9.01 -48.86 -19.56
CA PHE A 18 8.87 -47.48 -20.00
C PHE A 18 7.51 -46.88 -19.62
N ILE A 19 6.42 -47.60 -19.90
CA ILE A 19 5.05 -47.17 -19.54
C ILE A 19 4.92 -47.03 -18.02
N SER A 20 5.44 -48.00 -17.26
CA SER A 20 5.44 -47.98 -15.80
C SER A 20 6.20 -46.77 -15.25
N ASN A 21 7.38 -46.46 -15.81
CA ASN A 21 8.16 -45.29 -15.42
C ASN A 21 7.44 -43.97 -15.70
N ILE A 22 6.72 -43.84 -16.83
CA ILE A 22 5.89 -42.66 -17.11
C ILE A 22 4.77 -42.53 -16.08
N PHE A 23 4.10 -43.63 -15.75
CA PHE A 23 3.03 -43.64 -14.76
C PHE A 23 3.55 -43.22 -13.37
N TYR A 24 4.69 -43.76 -12.93
CA TYR A 24 5.31 -43.35 -11.66
C TYR A 24 5.77 -41.90 -11.67
N ALA A 25 6.32 -41.40 -12.78
CA ALA A 25 6.73 -40.00 -12.90
C ALA A 25 5.52 -39.05 -12.83
N ALA A 26 4.41 -39.39 -13.50
CA ALA A 26 3.17 -38.61 -13.42
C ALA A 26 2.58 -38.64 -12.00
N ALA A 27 2.51 -39.82 -11.37
CA ALA A 27 2.05 -39.96 -9.99
C ALA A 27 2.92 -39.15 -9.02
N ALA A 28 4.24 -39.25 -9.13
CA ALA A 28 5.18 -38.46 -8.33
C ALA A 28 4.99 -36.95 -8.55
N SER A 29 4.83 -36.51 -9.81
CA SER A 29 4.58 -35.10 -10.14
C SER A 29 3.28 -34.58 -9.51
N THR A 30 2.19 -35.35 -9.59
CA THR A 30 0.92 -34.96 -8.96
C THR A 30 1.03 -34.89 -7.44
N ILE A 31 1.72 -35.84 -6.81
CA ILE A 31 1.97 -35.82 -5.36
C ILE A 31 2.81 -34.59 -4.98
N ILE A 32 3.87 -34.28 -5.73
CA ILE A 32 4.71 -33.10 -5.50
C ILE A 32 3.88 -31.82 -5.64
N CYS A 33 3.05 -31.70 -6.68
CA CYS A 33 2.16 -30.55 -6.87
C CYS A 33 1.14 -30.43 -5.72
N ALA A 34 0.56 -31.55 -5.27
CA ALA A 34 -0.38 -31.56 -4.15
C ALA A 34 0.28 -31.14 -2.83
N LEU A 35 1.47 -31.66 -2.54
CA LEU A 35 2.27 -31.28 -1.35
C LEU A 35 2.69 -29.80 -1.42
N PHE A 36 3.10 -29.32 -2.59
CA PHE A 36 3.43 -27.92 -2.80
C PHE A 36 2.21 -27.01 -2.56
N LEU A 37 1.05 -27.36 -3.13
CA LEU A 37 -0.19 -26.60 -2.94
C LEU A 37 -0.65 -26.63 -1.48
N ALA A 38 -0.55 -27.78 -0.80
CA ALA A 38 -0.85 -27.91 0.61
C ALA A 38 0.07 -27.05 1.49
N SER A 39 1.38 -27.02 1.17
CA SER A 39 2.36 -26.16 1.83
C SER A 39 2.02 -24.67 1.62
N LEU A 40 1.66 -24.29 0.39
CA LEU A 40 1.29 -22.92 0.04
C LEU A 40 -0.01 -22.49 0.75
N LEU A 41 -0.98 -23.39 0.84
CA LEU A 41 -2.22 -23.18 1.59
C LEU A 41 -1.95 -23.05 3.09
N ALA A 42 -1.14 -23.93 3.67
CA ALA A 42 -0.76 -23.86 5.08
C ALA A 42 -0.03 -22.53 5.39
N TYR A 43 0.84 -22.08 4.48
CA TYR A 43 1.50 -20.79 4.59
C TYR A 43 0.52 -19.61 4.53
N ALA A 44 -0.45 -19.65 3.60
CA ALA A 44 -1.50 -18.63 3.50
C ALA A 44 -2.39 -18.59 4.75
N VAL A 45 -2.77 -19.75 5.31
CA VAL A 45 -3.52 -19.85 6.58
C VAL A 45 -2.72 -19.26 7.73
N LYS A 46 -1.43 -19.59 7.84
CA LYS A 46 -0.54 -19.02 8.86
C LYS A 46 -0.42 -17.50 8.75
N ILE A 47 -0.32 -16.97 7.52
CA ILE A 47 -0.32 -15.52 7.27
C ILE A 47 -1.64 -14.90 7.74
N ASN A 48 -2.78 -15.47 7.31
CA ASN A 48 -4.09 -14.94 7.61
C ASN A 48 -4.39 -14.90 9.12
N ALA A 49 -3.95 -15.92 9.86
CA ALA A 49 -4.09 -15.98 11.32
C ALA A 49 -3.33 -14.86 12.06
N GLY A 50 -2.29 -14.29 11.44
CA GLY A 50 -1.52 -13.18 12.00
C GLY A 50 -1.99 -11.78 11.56
N LEU A 51 -3.08 -11.69 10.80
CA LEU A 51 -3.59 -10.40 10.33
C LEU A 51 -4.44 -9.71 11.41
N PRO A 52 -4.42 -8.36 11.49
CA PRO A 52 -5.29 -7.60 12.38
C PRO A 52 -6.78 -7.92 12.16
N GLU A 53 -7.55 -7.79 13.23
CA GLU A 53 -9.01 -7.92 13.12
C GLU A 53 -9.63 -6.66 12.52
N ILE A 54 -10.70 -6.84 11.74
CA ILE A 54 -11.34 -5.69 11.09
C ILE A 54 -12.03 -4.77 12.09
N SER A 55 -12.51 -5.30 13.22
CA SER A 55 -13.01 -4.48 14.32
C SER A 55 -11.93 -3.56 14.89
N GLU A 56 -10.69 -4.05 15.01
CA GLU A 56 -9.55 -3.21 15.43
C GLU A 56 -9.27 -2.12 14.40
N ILE A 57 -9.27 -2.44 13.10
CA ILE A 57 -9.05 -1.46 12.02
C ILE A 57 -10.15 -0.38 12.00
N LYS A 58 -11.43 -0.78 12.17
CA LYS A 58 -12.57 0.15 12.23
C LYS A 58 -12.48 1.10 13.43
N ASN A 59 -11.92 0.62 14.52
CA ASN A 59 -11.80 1.34 15.79
C ASN A 59 -10.37 1.82 16.05
N MET A 60 -9.50 1.85 15.03
CA MET A 60 -8.18 2.45 15.18
C MET A 60 -8.40 3.91 15.55
N SER A 61 -8.05 4.25 16.79
CA SER A 61 -7.97 5.64 17.20
C SER A 61 -7.12 6.38 16.19
N ALA A 62 -7.60 7.53 15.73
CA ALA A 62 -6.76 8.40 14.92
C ALA A 62 -5.44 8.64 15.66
N ARG A 63 -4.33 8.63 14.93
CA ARG A 63 -3.05 8.98 15.52
C ARG A 63 -3.14 10.47 15.90
N GLY A 64 -3.11 10.75 17.21
CA GLY A 64 -3.47 12.06 17.79
C GLY A 64 -4.77 12.09 18.61
N GLY A 65 -5.49 10.97 18.73
CA GLY A 65 -6.59 10.78 19.68
C GLY A 65 -7.97 11.28 19.23
N ILE A 66 -8.02 12.18 18.24
CA ILE A 66 -9.27 12.74 17.70
C ILE A 66 -9.47 12.22 16.27
N ALA A 67 -10.51 11.41 16.07
CA ALA A 67 -10.89 10.90 14.76
C ALA A 67 -11.88 11.84 14.08
N LEU A 68 -11.57 12.20 12.83
CA LEU A 68 -12.45 12.98 11.97
C LEU A 68 -13.42 12.07 11.23
N ALA A 69 -14.67 12.49 11.11
CA ALA A 69 -15.61 11.90 10.16
C ALA A 69 -15.21 12.27 8.73
N TYR A 70 -15.58 11.43 7.76
CA TYR A 70 -15.32 11.69 6.33
C TYR A 70 -15.81 13.08 5.88
N SER A 71 -16.95 13.54 6.39
CA SER A 71 -17.54 14.85 6.09
C SER A 71 -16.74 16.04 6.59
N GLU A 72 -15.81 15.83 7.53
CA GLU A 72 -14.92 16.88 8.07
C GLU A 72 -13.59 16.96 7.31
N MET A 73 -13.36 16.06 6.34
CA MET A 73 -12.16 16.00 5.53
C MET A 73 -12.30 16.90 4.30
N PRO A 74 -11.21 17.55 3.83
CA PRO A 74 -11.25 18.33 2.61
C PRO A 74 -11.57 17.43 1.42
N GLU A 75 -12.69 17.73 0.75
CA GLU A 75 -13.16 16.97 -0.41
C GLU A 75 -12.10 16.94 -1.52
N PHE A 76 -11.39 18.06 -1.73
CA PHE A 76 -10.35 18.15 -2.75
C PHE A 76 -9.19 17.20 -2.49
N LEU A 77 -8.75 17.01 -1.23
CA LEU A 77 -7.72 16.03 -0.89
C LEU A 77 -8.17 14.60 -1.23
N SER A 78 -9.41 14.25 -0.86
CA SER A 78 -9.99 12.93 -1.20
C SER A 78 -10.01 12.69 -2.72
N LYS A 79 -10.43 13.71 -3.48
CA LYS A 79 -10.43 13.67 -4.95
C LYS A 79 -9.02 13.52 -5.53
N ILE A 80 -8.02 14.21 -4.99
CA ILE A 80 -6.61 14.05 -5.43
C ILE A 80 -6.15 12.62 -5.19
N LEU A 81 -6.41 12.03 -4.01
CA LEU A 81 -5.97 10.67 -3.71
C LEU A 81 -6.61 9.65 -4.65
N VAL A 82 -7.93 9.71 -4.85
CA VAL A 82 -8.59 8.83 -5.81
C VAL A 82 -8.06 9.09 -7.22
N CYS A 83 -7.99 10.35 -7.64
CA CYS A 83 -7.62 10.69 -9.00
C CYS A 83 -6.18 10.34 -9.33
N ALA A 84 -5.20 10.64 -8.48
CA ALA A 84 -3.78 10.47 -8.80
C ALA A 84 -3.14 9.19 -8.24
N PHE A 85 -3.68 8.63 -7.16
CA PHE A 85 -3.05 7.50 -6.44
C PHE A 85 -3.77 6.19 -6.72
N ASP A 86 -5.10 6.23 -6.87
CA ASP A 86 -5.92 5.04 -7.02
C ASP A 86 -7.14 5.31 -7.93
N PRO A 87 -6.94 5.48 -9.26
CA PRO A 87 -8.02 5.86 -10.18
C PRO A 87 -9.13 4.82 -10.26
N ALA A 88 -8.85 3.57 -9.92
CA ALA A 88 -9.82 2.49 -9.89
C ALA A 88 -10.53 2.37 -8.53
N TYR A 89 -10.30 3.29 -7.58
CA TYR A 89 -10.64 3.14 -6.16
C TYR A 89 -12.05 2.60 -5.92
N PHE A 90 -13.05 3.21 -6.56
CA PHE A 90 -14.45 2.82 -6.37
C PHE A 90 -14.85 1.48 -7.03
N SER A 91 -14.02 0.95 -7.92
CA SER A 91 -14.33 -0.26 -8.70
C SER A 91 -13.62 -1.53 -8.19
N HIS A 92 -12.43 -1.40 -7.59
CA HIS A 92 -11.65 -2.55 -7.16
C HIS A 92 -12.01 -3.02 -5.72
N LYS A 93 -11.62 -4.25 -5.37
CA LYS A 93 -11.88 -4.89 -4.06
C LYS A 93 -10.62 -5.00 -3.20
N GLY A 94 -9.92 -3.88 -3.07
CA GLY A 94 -8.67 -3.77 -2.29
C GLY A 94 -7.37 -3.87 -3.08
N VAL A 95 -7.32 -4.62 -4.17
CA VAL A 95 -6.12 -4.71 -5.04
C VAL A 95 -6.51 -4.62 -6.51
N THR A 96 -5.59 -4.14 -7.36
CA THR A 96 -5.75 -4.16 -8.82
C THR A 96 -4.70 -5.08 -9.46
N ALA A 97 -4.99 -5.58 -10.67
CA ALA A 97 -4.04 -6.40 -11.42
C ALA A 97 -2.75 -5.63 -11.74
N ASP A 98 -2.87 -4.34 -12.06
CA ASP A 98 -1.73 -3.47 -12.37
C ASP A 98 -0.84 -3.22 -11.16
N ASN A 99 -1.44 -2.96 -9.98
CA ASN A 99 -0.67 -2.80 -8.74
C ASN A 99 0.06 -4.09 -8.37
N VAL A 100 -0.59 -5.25 -8.50
CA VAL A 100 0.04 -6.55 -8.23
C VAL A 100 1.20 -6.80 -9.18
N LYS A 101 1.01 -6.57 -10.49
CA LYS A 101 2.06 -6.73 -11.50
C LYS A 101 3.26 -5.81 -11.23
N SER A 102 3.00 -4.52 -10.97
CA SER A 102 4.04 -3.54 -10.63
C SER A 102 4.78 -3.93 -9.35
N GLY A 103 4.05 -4.28 -8.29
CA GLY A 103 4.59 -4.68 -7.00
C GLY A 103 5.49 -5.90 -7.09
N VAL A 104 5.06 -6.96 -7.79
CA VAL A 104 5.86 -8.17 -8.00
C VAL A 104 7.14 -7.86 -8.76
N LEU A 105 7.07 -7.03 -9.82
CA LEU A 105 8.24 -6.64 -10.59
C LEU A 105 9.24 -5.84 -9.74
N LYS A 106 8.76 -4.91 -8.91
CA LYS A 106 9.60 -4.12 -8.00
C LYS A 106 10.26 -5.01 -6.94
N ILE A 107 9.50 -5.93 -6.33
CA ILE A 107 10.02 -6.92 -5.37
C ILE A 107 11.14 -7.75 -5.99
N TYR A 108 10.91 -8.28 -7.19
CA TYR A 108 11.91 -9.07 -7.93
C TYR A 108 13.18 -8.27 -8.23
N LYS A 109 13.04 -7.01 -8.64
CA LYS A 109 14.16 -6.10 -8.90
C LYS A 109 14.82 -5.54 -7.63
N GLY A 110 14.26 -5.82 -6.46
CA GLY A 110 14.72 -5.28 -5.19
C GLY A 110 14.50 -3.78 -5.01
N ILE A 111 13.60 -3.20 -5.81
CA ILE A 111 13.18 -1.79 -5.77
C ILE A 111 12.10 -1.63 -4.71
N ASP A 112 12.15 -0.53 -3.96
CA ASP A 112 11.12 -0.23 -2.98
C ASP A 112 9.78 0.08 -3.67
N ILE A 113 8.71 -0.48 -3.12
CA ILE A 113 7.35 -0.24 -3.61
C ILE A 113 6.88 1.09 -3.03
N GLU A 114 6.62 2.06 -3.91
CA GLU A 114 6.14 3.38 -3.56
C GLU A 114 4.68 3.34 -3.09
N PHE A 115 4.22 4.44 -2.51
CA PHE A 115 2.87 4.57 -2.00
C PHE A 115 1.81 4.40 -3.11
N CYS A 116 2.05 4.99 -4.30
CA CYS A 116 1.14 4.92 -5.44
C CYS A 116 1.18 3.58 -6.21
N ASP A 117 2.13 2.70 -5.93
CA ASP A 117 2.11 1.34 -6.49
C ASP A 117 1.10 0.44 -5.78
N LYS A 118 0.53 0.91 -4.67
CA LYS A 118 -0.49 0.24 -3.87
C LYS A 118 -1.79 1.04 -3.94
N THR A 119 -2.93 0.35 -3.90
CA THR A 119 -4.24 1.01 -3.73
C THR A 119 -4.31 1.74 -2.39
N ILE A 120 -5.28 2.65 -2.24
CA ILE A 120 -5.54 3.31 -0.94
C ILE A 120 -5.83 2.26 0.14
N THR A 121 -6.59 1.22 -0.19
CA THR A 121 -6.91 0.13 0.73
C THR A 121 -5.68 -0.70 1.12
N GLN A 122 -4.76 -0.96 0.18
CA GLN A 122 -3.46 -1.60 0.49
C GLN A 122 -2.61 -0.73 1.41
N ASN A 123 -2.59 0.59 1.19
CA ASN A 123 -1.87 1.50 2.09
C ASN A 123 -2.51 1.55 3.48
N LEU A 124 -3.84 1.47 3.61
CA LEU A 124 -4.49 1.28 4.90
C LEU A 124 -4.06 -0.03 5.57
N ALA A 125 -3.95 -1.12 4.81
CA ALA A 125 -3.44 -2.39 5.32
C ALA A 125 -1.99 -2.28 5.83
N VAL A 126 -1.12 -1.55 5.13
CA VAL A 126 0.26 -1.24 5.59
C VAL A 126 0.22 -0.52 6.94
N VAL A 127 -0.60 0.53 7.06
CA VAL A 127 -0.76 1.31 8.30
C VAL A 127 -1.23 0.43 9.47
N ALA A 128 -2.21 -0.44 9.23
CA ALA A 128 -2.72 -1.38 10.25
C ALA A 128 -1.66 -2.41 10.68
N LEU A 129 -0.91 -2.97 9.73
CA LEU A 129 0.16 -3.94 10.01
C LEU A 129 1.33 -3.31 10.77
N ASN A 130 1.72 -2.08 10.42
CA ASN A 130 2.78 -1.35 11.11
C ASN A 130 2.39 -1.04 12.56
N SER A 131 1.12 -0.68 12.83
CA SER A 131 0.64 -0.41 14.19
C SER A 131 0.69 -1.63 15.13
N LYS A 132 0.79 -2.84 14.58
CA LYS A 132 0.93 -4.09 15.35
C LYS A 132 2.37 -4.64 15.36
N ASN A 133 3.35 -3.92 14.82
CA ASN A 133 4.68 -4.45 14.50
C ASN A 133 4.62 -5.77 13.69
N ALA A 134 3.54 -5.97 12.93
CA ALA A 134 3.26 -7.19 12.17
C ALA A 134 3.74 -7.12 10.72
N ALA A 135 4.13 -5.92 10.27
CA ALA A 135 4.81 -5.71 9.00
C ALA A 135 6.21 -6.32 9.07
N VAL A 136 6.48 -7.27 8.18
CA VAL A 136 7.79 -7.89 8.06
C VAL A 136 8.57 -7.11 7.02
N THR A 137 9.21 -6.02 7.43
CA THR A 137 10.19 -5.32 6.56
C THR A 137 11.48 -6.13 6.52
N GLY A 138 11.50 -7.21 5.75
CA GLY A 138 12.73 -7.94 5.50
C GLY A 138 13.43 -7.45 4.23
N LYS A 139 14.77 -7.44 4.26
CA LYS A 139 15.59 -7.06 3.09
C LYS A 139 15.67 -8.17 2.03
N THR A 140 15.23 -9.38 2.36
CA THR A 140 15.28 -10.53 1.45
C THR A 140 14.03 -10.58 0.55
N LEU A 141 14.20 -11.14 -0.65
CA LEU A 141 13.10 -11.34 -1.60
C LEU A 141 11.89 -12.06 -0.98
N PRO A 142 12.05 -13.18 -0.22
CA PRO A 142 10.91 -13.87 0.38
C PRO A 142 10.18 -13.02 1.42
N ALA A 143 10.90 -12.19 2.18
CA ALA A 143 10.28 -11.35 3.19
C ALA A 143 9.48 -10.20 2.57
N ARG A 144 10.00 -9.56 1.52
CA ARG A 144 9.25 -8.53 0.74
C ARG A 144 7.99 -9.11 0.10
N ALA A 145 8.09 -10.31 -0.48
CA ALA A 145 6.94 -11.01 -1.04
C ALA A 145 5.89 -11.34 0.02
N ALA A 146 6.32 -11.81 1.19
CA ALA A 146 5.42 -12.12 2.31
C ALA A 146 4.70 -10.88 2.86
N ALA A 147 5.41 -9.74 2.99
CA ALA A 147 4.81 -8.47 3.40
C ALA A 147 3.76 -7.99 2.40
N TYR A 148 4.10 -7.98 1.11
CA TYR A 148 3.16 -7.58 0.05
C TYR A 148 1.92 -8.48 -0.02
N LEU A 149 2.08 -9.79 0.22
CA LEU A 149 0.97 -10.72 0.31
C LEU A 149 0.08 -10.43 1.52
N LYS A 150 0.66 -10.16 2.70
CA LYS A 150 -0.09 -9.76 3.90
C LYS A 150 -0.91 -8.50 3.67
N GLU A 151 -0.29 -7.48 3.07
CA GLU A 151 -0.94 -6.21 2.72
C GLU A 151 -2.12 -6.43 1.77
N SER A 152 -1.92 -7.25 0.74
CA SER A 152 -2.94 -7.55 -0.27
C SER A 152 -4.12 -8.36 0.29
N LEU A 153 -3.84 -9.39 1.11
CA LEU A 153 -4.88 -10.19 1.77
C LEU A 153 -5.67 -9.34 2.78
N LEU A 154 -4.99 -8.50 3.55
CA LEU A 154 -5.65 -7.61 4.49
C LEU A 154 -6.49 -6.56 3.77
N ALA A 155 -6.00 -5.97 2.68
CA ALA A 155 -6.78 -5.04 1.86
C ALA A 155 -8.09 -5.67 1.36
N TYR A 156 -8.03 -6.91 0.87
CA TYR A 156 -9.24 -7.65 0.49
C TYR A 156 -10.19 -7.88 1.68
N LYS A 157 -9.65 -8.24 2.86
CA LYS A 157 -10.45 -8.44 4.09
C LYS A 157 -11.12 -7.13 4.53
N ILE A 158 -10.41 -6.00 4.46
CA ILE A 158 -10.91 -4.65 4.76
C ILE A 158 -12.12 -4.35 3.86
N GLU A 159 -11.97 -4.49 2.55
CA GLU A 159 -13.04 -4.17 1.59
C GLU A 159 -14.28 -5.05 1.76
N SER A 160 -14.06 -6.35 1.96
CA SER A 160 -15.14 -7.32 2.18
C SER A 160 -15.97 -7.04 3.44
N LYS A 161 -15.35 -6.50 4.49
CA LYS A 161 -15.95 -6.34 5.82
C LYS A 161 -16.35 -4.91 6.18
N ILE A 162 -15.70 -3.89 5.62
CA ILE A 162 -16.08 -2.48 5.81
C ILE A 162 -17.15 -2.08 4.79
N ARG A 163 -17.03 -2.52 3.52
CA ARG A 163 -17.98 -2.31 2.41
C ARG A 163 -18.28 -0.85 2.01
N SER A 164 -17.86 0.14 2.80
CA SER A 164 -17.96 1.57 2.46
C SER A 164 -16.57 2.12 2.11
N LYS A 165 -16.45 2.67 0.89
CA LYS A 165 -15.24 3.34 0.40
C LYS A 165 -14.94 4.59 1.22
N ASP A 166 -15.95 5.39 1.50
CA ASP A 166 -15.81 6.60 2.34
C ASP A 166 -15.26 6.25 3.72
N LYS A 167 -15.75 5.17 4.35
CA LYS A 167 -15.23 4.73 5.65
C LYS A 167 -13.79 4.22 5.56
N ILE A 168 -13.41 3.55 4.47
CA ILE A 168 -12.02 3.11 4.26
C ILE A 168 -11.12 4.34 4.12
N LEU A 169 -11.52 5.33 3.32
CA LEU A 169 -10.77 6.56 3.11
C LEU A 169 -10.68 7.39 4.41
N GLU A 170 -11.74 7.43 5.20
CA GLU A 170 -11.78 8.07 6.52
C GLU A 170 -10.76 7.43 7.49
N ILE A 171 -10.80 6.10 7.63
CA ILE A 171 -9.85 5.40 8.52
C ILE A 171 -8.42 5.60 8.01
N PHE A 172 -8.23 5.56 6.69
CA PHE A 172 -6.93 5.79 6.08
C PHE A 172 -6.40 7.19 6.37
N LEU A 173 -7.15 8.25 6.05
CA LEU A 173 -6.72 9.64 6.25
C LEU A 173 -6.49 9.99 7.72
N ASN A 174 -7.24 9.41 8.65
CA ASN A 174 -7.01 9.56 10.09
C ASN A 174 -5.71 8.90 10.59
N ASN A 175 -5.09 8.02 9.80
CA ASN A 175 -3.92 7.25 10.21
C ASN A 175 -2.75 7.32 9.21
N ALA A 176 -2.93 8.04 8.10
CA ALA A 176 -1.95 8.12 7.02
C ALA A 176 -0.64 8.75 7.49
N PRO A 177 0.53 8.23 7.05
CA PRO A 177 1.82 8.76 7.45
C PRO A 177 2.21 9.97 6.60
N PHE A 178 2.01 11.18 7.12
CA PHE A 178 2.33 12.43 6.45
C PHE A 178 3.79 12.87 6.68
N GLY A 179 4.73 11.94 6.83
CA GLY A 179 6.16 12.25 7.02
C GLY A 179 6.52 12.71 8.44
N ASP A 180 7.82 12.75 8.78
CA ASP A 180 8.38 13.28 10.03
C ASP A 180 7.67 12.85 11.33
N GLY A 181 7.18 11.60 11.38
CA GLY A 181 6.43 11.06 12.53
C GLY A 181 5.00 11.62 12.69
N ILE A 182 4.57 12.53 11.80
CA ILE A 182 3.22 13.08 11.75
C ILE A 182 2.30 12.07 11.07
N ASN A 183 1.24 11.69 11.77
CA ASN A 183 0.30 10.73 11.24
C ASN A 183 -1.14 11.19 11.47
N GLY A 184 -1.97 11.01 10.45
CA GLY A 184 -3.34 11.46 10.47
C GLY A 184 -3.48 12.90 9.96
N LEU A 185 -4.57 13.11 9.23
CA LEU A 185 -4.85 14.36 8.53
C LEU A 185 -5.01 15.55 9.48
N LEU A 186 -5.65 15.35 10.65
CA LEU A 186 -5.79 16.41 11.64
C LEU A 186 -4.43 16.94 12.08
N GLN A 187 -3.54 16.03 12.49
CA GLN A 187 -2.21 16.38 12.95
C GLN A 187 -1.41 17.06 11.83
N ALA A 188 -1.46 16.52 10.61
CA ALA A 188 -0.78 17.11 9.47
C ALA A 188 -1.27 18.52 9.14
N SER A 189 -2.60 18.75 9.19
CA SER A 189 -3.19 20.07 8.92
C SER A 189 -2.73 21.12 9.93
N VAL A 190 -2.68 20.75 11.22
CA VAL A 190 -2.23 21.64 12.30
C VAL A 190 -0.73 21.88 12.22
N VAL A 191 0.08 20.83 12.04
CA VAL A 191 1.54 20.95 12.04
C VAL A 191 2.02 21.74 10.81
N TYR A 192 1.55 21.38 9.61
CA TYR A 192 2.04 22.00 8.37
C TYR A 192 1.41 23.35 8.09
N PHE A 193 0.17 23.60 8.51
CA PHE A 193 -0.56 24.81 8.11
C PHE A 193 -1.23 25.57 9.25
N ASN A 194 -1.22 25.05 10.48
CA ASN A 194 -1.94 25.60 11.62
C ASN A 194 -3.45 25.81 11.33
N LYS A 195 -4.06 24.84 10.64
CA LYS A 195 -5.46 24.87 10.20
C LYS A 195 -6.20 23.60 10.59
N LYS A 196 -7.52 23.70 10.68
CA LYS A 196 -8.37 22.50 10.67
C LYS A 196 -8.39 21.92 9.25
N PRO A 197 -8.57 20.60 9.10
CA PRO A 197 -8.63 19.96 7.78
C PRO A 197 -9.66 20.59 6.84
N ALA A 198 -10.85 20.93 7.36
CA ALA A 198 -11.91 21.57 6.57
C ALA A 198 -11.53 22.98 6.05
N ASP A 199 -10.54 23.64 6.67
CA ASP A 199 -10.08 24.99 6.30
C ASP A 199 -8.88 24.97 5.36
N LEU A 200 -8.41 23.77 4.95
CA LEU A 200 -7.29 23.64 4.02
C LEU A 200 -7.69 24.13 2.63
N SER A 201 -6.85 24.98 2.07
CA SER A 201 -6.92 25.36 0.66
C SER A 201 -6.57 24.18 -0.26
N GLU A 202 -6.94 24.31 -1.53
CA GLU A 202 -6.61 23.32 -2.56
C GLU A 202 -5.09 23.16 -2.74
N ALA A 203 -4.33 24.25 -2.63
CA ALA A 203 -2.86 24.23 -2.68
C ALA A 203 -2.25 23.45 -1.49
N GLU A 204 -2.79 23.63 -0.28
CA GLU A 204 -2.34 22.89 0.91
C GLU A 204 -2.71 21.40 0.82
N CYS A 205 -3.88 21.08 0.24
CA CYS A 205 -4.27 19.70 -0.06
C CYS A 205 -3.31 19.03 -1.05
N LEU A 206 -2.89 19.73 -2.11
CA LEU A 206 -1.88 19.25 -3.06
C LEU A 206 -0.55 18.97 -2.37
N THR A 207 -0.14 19.86 -1.45
CA THR A 207 1.07 19.67 -0.65
C THR A 207 0.96 18.46 0.27
N LEU A 208 -0.15 18.26 0.98
CA LEU A 208 -0.35 17.06 1.80
C LEU A 208 -0.35 15.77 0.97
N ALA A 209 -0.96 15.78 -0.21
CA ALA A 209 -0.92 14.63 -1.11
C ALA A 209 0.53 14.32 -1.53
N ALA A 210 1.31 15.35 -1.90
CA ALA A 210 2.71 15.20 -2.27
C ALA A 210 3.56 14.66 -1.09
N ILE A 211 3.39 15.21 0.12
CA ILE A 211 4.05 14.73 1.34
C ILE A 211 3.71 13.26 1.60
N LEU A 212 2.44 12.88 1.52
CA LEU A 212 2.00 11.50 1.74
C LEU A 212 2.65 10.53 0.75
N LYS A 213 2.84 10.96 -0.50
CA LYS A 213 3.43 10.15 -1.57
C LYS A 213 4.93 9.96 -1.39
N SER A 214 5.70 11.05 -1.38
CA SER A 214 7.17 11.00 -1.36
C SER A 214 7.75 10.80 0.03
N ARG A 215 7.03 11.21 1.10
CA ARG A 215 7.53 11.25 2.49
C ARG A 215 8.95 11.83 2.57
N PRO A 216 9.18 13.03 2.01
CA PRO A 216 10.51 13.61 1.93
C PRO A 216 10.97 14.06 3.32
N ASN A 217 12.27 14.06 3.57
CA ASN A 217 12.81 14.69 4.77
C ASN A 217 12.83 16.21 4.58
N LEU A 218 11.88 16.90 5.22
CA LEU A 218 11.69 18.34 5.05
C LEU A 218 12.65 19.19 5.89
N SER A 219 13.66 18.60 6.54
CA SER A 219 14.64 19.33 7.35
C SER A 219 15.72 20.06 6.54
N GLY A 220 15.75 19.90 5.22
CA GLY A 220 16.68 20.61 4.36
C GLY A 220 16.16 20.77 2.93
N ASP A 221 16.85 21.63 2.17
CA ASP A 221 16.45 22.06 0.81
C ASP A 221 16.20 20.90 -0.16
N ALA A 222 16.92 19.78 -0.01
CA ALA A 222 16.78 18.63 -0.87
C ALA A 222 15.36 18.02 -0.78
N GLY A 223 14.83 17.86 0.42
CA GLY A 223 13.49 17.31 0.61
C GLY A 223 12.39 18.29 0.19
N VAL A 224 12.62 19.60 0.35
CA VAL A 224 11.70 20.63 -0.16
C VAL A 224 11.62 20.58 -1.68
N LYS A 225 12.76 20.46 -2.38
CA LYS A 225 12.80 20.29 -3.84
C LYS A 225 12.16 18.98 -4.30
N GLU A 226 12.34 17.90 -3.55
CA GLU A 226 11.68 16.63 -3.81
C GLU A 226 10.16 16.75 -3.68
N LEU A 227 9.69 17.42 -2.61
CA LEU A 227 8.28 17.70 -2.39
C LEU A 227 7.67 18.53 -3.53
N GLU A 228 8.34 19.62 -3.92
CA GLU A 228 7.90 20.47 -5.02
C GLU A 228 7.75 19.67 -6.31
N LYS A 229 8.78 18.89 -6.66
CA LYS A 229 8.77 18.02 -7.84
C LYS A 229 7.61 17.01 -7.80
N GLU A 230 7.35 16.40 -6.65
CA GLU A 230 6.26 15.43 -6.53
C GLU A 230 4.88 16.10 -6.60
N ARG A 231 4.74 17.31 -6.03
CA ARG A 231 3.53 18.12 -6.14
C ARG A 231 3.23 18.46 -7.61
N GLU A 232 4.22 18.87 -8.39
CA GLU A 232 4.04 19.17 -9.82
C GLU A 232 3.62 17.93 -10.62
N LYS A 233 4.17 16.74 -10.32
CA LYS A 233 3.70 15.49 -10.95
C LYS A 233 2.24 15.19 -10.63
N ILE A 234 1.82 15.40 -9.38
CA ILE A 234 0.43 15.21 -8.98
C ILE A 234 -0.46 16.19 -9.74
N ILE A 235 -0.08 17.47 -9.80
CA ILE A 235 -0.80 18.51 -10.56
C ILE A 235 -0.96 18.08 -12.03
N SER A 236 0.13 17.68 -12.71
CA SER A 236 0.08 17.17 -14.09
C SER A 236 -0.91 16.01 -14.22
N THR A 237 -0.84 15.04 -13.30
CA THR A 237 -1.70 13.85 -13.33
C THR A 237 -3.19 14.22 -13.18
N ILE A 238 -3.52 15.15 -12.27
CA ILE A 238 -4.91 15.53 -12.03
C ILE A 238 -5.48 16.44 -13.13
N VAL A 239 -4.62 17.21 -13.81
CA VAL A 239 -4.97 17.96 -15.02
C VAL A 239 -5.25 17.00 -16.18
N GLU A 240 -4.33 16.06 -16.44
CA GLU A 240 -4.47 15.03 -17.49
C GLU A 240 -5.74 14.19 -17.31
N ARG A 241 -6.14 13.95 -16.06
CA ARG A 241 -7.36 13.21 -15.70
C ARG A 241 -8.62 14.08 -15.57
N GLY A 242 -8.50 15.38 -15.80
CA GLY A 242 -9.63 16.32 -15.84
C GLY A 242 -10.26 16.62 -14.48
N LEU A 243 -9.55 16.42 -13.38
CA LEU A 243 -10.03 16.84 -12.05
C LEU A 243 -10.01 18.37 -11.90
N ILE A 244 -9.05 19.02 -12.54
CA ILE A 244 -8.92 20.48 -12.66
C ILE A 244 -8.47 20.82 -14.08
N ASP A 245 -8.69 22.06 -14.52
CA ASP A 245 -8.13 22.58 -15.77
C ASP A 245 -6.74 23.20 -15.57
N SER A 246 -6.06 23.46 -16.68
CA SER A 246 -4.70 24.03 -16.69
C SER A 246 -4.65 25.47 -16.17
N GLU A 247 -5.74 26.23 -16.28
CA GLU A 247 -5.79 27.62 -15.79
C GLU A 247 -5.79 27.64 -14.27
N LYS A 248 -6.63 26.80 -13.66
CA LYS A 248 -6.69 26.60 -12.21
C LYS A 248 -5.37 26.03 -11.69
N ALA A 249 -4.77 25.08 -12.40
CA ALA A 249 -3.46 24.51 -12.04
C ALA A 249 -2.34 25.57 -12.01
N ALA A 250 -2.33 26.51 -12.97
CA ALA A 250 -1.36 27.60 -13.02
C ALA A 250 -1.46 28.57 -11.83
N GLY A 251 -2.61 28.59 -11.14
CA GLY A 251 -2.84 29.38 -9.93
C GLY A 251 -2.19 28.80 -8.67
N TYR A 252 -1.82 27.51 -8.66
CA TYR A 252 -1.24 26.87 -7.47
C TYR A 252 0.28 27.04 -7.42
N LYS A 253 0.78 27.97 -6.59
CA LYS A 253 2.23 28.14 -6.43
C LYS A 253 2.75 27.36 -5.22
N PHE A 254 3.98 26.85 -5.31
CA PHE A 254 4.61 26.14 -4.20
C PHE A 254 4.96 27.09 -3.04
N SER A 255 5.19 28.36 -3.35
CA SER A 255 5.53 29.41 -2.39
C SER A 255 4.39 29.80 -1.45
N ASP A 256 3.18 29.28 -1.65
CA ASP A 256 1.97 29.76 -0.97
C ASP A 256 1.82 29.27 0.48
N PHE A 257 2.78 28.47 0.97
CA PHE A 257 2.73 27.94 2.34
C PHE A 257 4.10 27.96 3.02
N GLU A 258 4.14 28.47 4.25
CA GLU A 258 5.33 28.55 5.08
C GLU A 258 5.69 27.19 5.68
N LEU A 259 6.19 26.25 4.87
CA LEU A 259 6.82 25.03 5.40
C LEU A 259 8.01 25.37 6.31
N ASN A 260 8.66 26.52 6.11
CA ASN A 260 9.83 26.94 6.90
C ASN A 260 9.57 27.01 8.42
N SER A 261 8.30 27.09 8.86
CA SER A 261 7.95 27.15 10.29
C SER A 261 7.37 25.85 10.85
N TYR A 262 7.20 24.77 10.06
CA TYR A 262 6.58 23.53 10.56
C TYR A 262 7.39 22.92 11.72
N GLN A 263 8.72 22.98 11.65
CA GLN A 263 9.59 22.49 12.73
C GLN A 263 9.43 23.29 14.02
N SER A 264 9.31 24.62 13.93
CA SER A 264 9.04 25.46 15.10
C SER A 264 7.68 25.12 15.72
N ARG A 265 6.67 24.81 14.91
CA ARG A 265 5.35 24.35 15.39
C ARG A 265 5.44 22.96 16.03
N ILE A 266 6.21 22.03 15.46
CA ILE A 266 6.48 20.73 16.08
C ILE A 266 7.08 20.93 17.48
N ASN A 267 8.15 21.72 17.58
CA ASN A 267 8.83 21.96 18.85
C ASN A 267 7.86 22.57 19.89
N LYS A 268 7.08 23.58 19.48
CA LYS A 268 6.06 24.19 20.35
C LYS A 268 5.00 23.17 20.81
N LEU A 269 4.47 22.35 19.90
CA LEU A 269 3.44 21.37 20.24
C LEU A 269 3.98 20.22 21.13
N ILE A 270 5.27 19.90 21.02
CA ILE A 270 5.96 18.97 21.93
C ILE A 270 6.11 19.61 23.31
N GLU A 271 6.56 20.86 23.39
CA GLU A 271 6.70 21.62 24.64
C GLU A 271 5.35 21.76 25.38
N GLU A 272 4.27 22.00 24.63
CA GLU A 272 2.90 22.11 25.16
C GLU A 272 2.24 20.74 25.44
N ASN A 273 2.94 19.63 25.19
CA ASN A 273 2.45 18.25 25.35
C ASN A 273 1.15 17.96 24.56
N CYS A 274 0.96 18.68 23.44
CA CYS A 274 -0.22 18.58 22.58
C CYS A 274 -0.10 17.46 21.55
N ILE A 275 1.11 17.04 21.20
CA ILE A 275 1.36 15.93 20.28
C ILE A 275 2.43 14.98 20.80
N LEU A 276 2.21 13.68 20.62
CA LEU A 276 3.24 12.66 20.79
C LEU A 276 3.80 12.31 19.41
N ILE A 277 4.89 12.98 19.00
CA ILE A 277 5.69 12.51 17.87
C ILE A 277 6.67 11.48 18.43
N ARG A 278 6.48 10.19 18.08
CA ARG A 278 7.57 9.22 18.21
C ARG A 278 8.53 9.49 17.05
N LEU A 279 9.61 10.22 17.36
CA LEU A 279 10.79 10.31 16.49
C LEU A 279 11.49 8.94 16.43
#